data_AF-A0A963WNK8-F1
#
_entry.id   AF-A0A963WNK8-F1
#
_cell.length_a   1.000
_cell.length_b   1.000
_cell.length_c   1.000
_cell.angle_alpha   90.00
_cell.angle_beta   90.00
_cell.angle_gamma   90.00
#
_symmetry.space_group_name_H-M   'P 1'
#
loop_
_entity.id
_entity.type
_entity.pdbx_description
1 polymer ?
#
loop_
_entity_poly.entity_id
_entity_poly.type
_entity_poly.pdbx_seq_one_letter_code
_entity_poly.pdbx_strand_id
1 'polypeptide(L)' 'FAICDSYYQAIRKATAQEIETIDMARRGVHNNAAEMLLERLDGKVETDFDTARRLFTLICVLHIRG' A
#
# COMPACT_ATOMS: atom_id res chain seq x y z
N PHE A 1 -1.94 -7.57 -0.27
CA PHE A 1 -1.08 -8.35 0.65
C PHE A 1 0.09 -9.03 -0.05
N ALA A 2 -0.13 -9.79 -1.13
CA ALA A 2 0.94 -10.44 -1.90
C ALA A 2 2.06 -9.50 -2.40
N ILE A 3 1.77 -8.20 -2.60
CA ILE A 3 2.76 -7.23 -3.11
C ILE A 3 3.89 -6.92 -2.10
N CYS A 4 3.62 -6.96 -0.79
CA CYS A 4 4.66 -6.79 0.23
C CYS A 4 5.61 -7.99 0.26
N ASP A 5 5.08 -9.21 0.17
CA ASP A 5 5.88 -10.43 0.10
C ASP A 5 6.66 -10.51 -1.22
N SER A 6 6.03 -10.15 -2.35
CA SER A 6 6.74 -10.12 -3.63
C SER A 6 7.82 -9.04 -3.65
N TYR A 7 7.64 -7.89 -3.01
CA TYR A 7 8.69 -6.89 -2.82
C TYR A 7 9.84 -7.45 -1.97
N TYR A 8 9.54 -8.06 -0.81
CA TYR A 8 10.56 -8.65 0.05
C TYR A 8 11.34 -9.79 -0.61
N GLN A 9 10.68 -10.64 -1.40
CA GLN A 9 11.33 -11.71 -2.15
C GLN A 9 12.13 -11.16 -3.34
N ALA A 10 11.62 -10.15 -4.04
CA ALA A 10 12.27 -9.58 -5.22
C ALA A 10 13.52 -8.76 -4.87
N ILE A 11 13.53 -7.97 -3.79
CA ILE A 11 14.70 -7.15 -3.41
C ILE A 11 15.98 -8.00 -3.27
N ARG A 12 15.86 -9.28 -2.90
CA ARG A 12 17.03 -10.15 -2.71
C ARG A 12 17.66 -10.65 -4.01
N LYS A 13 16.98 -10.58 -5.16
CA LYS A 13 17.42 -11.19 -6.43
C LYS A 13 17.17 -10.37 -7.69
N ALA A 14 16.32 -9.34 -7.63
CA ALA A 14 15.88 -8.57 -8.78
C ALA A 14 16.83 -7.42 -9.11
N THR A 15 16.87 -7.04 -10.37
CA THR A 15 17.58 -5.87 -10.89
C THR A 15 16.94 -4.56 -10.41
N ALA A 16 17.67 -3.45 -10.49
CA ALA A 16 17.15 -2.13 -10.10
C ALA A 16 15.85 -1.75 -10.82
N GLN A 17 15.76 -2.06 -12.13
CA GLN A 17 14.58 -1.79 -12.94
C GLN A 17 13.35 -2.62 -12.51
N GLU A 18 13.56 -3.89 -12.15
CA GLU A 18 12.49 -4.75 -11.65
C GLU A 18 11.99 -4.29 -10.28
N ILE A 19 12.91 -3.86 -9.40
CA ILE A 19 12.56 -3.28 -8.09
C ILE A 19 11.71 -2.02 -8.27
N GLU A 20 12.09 -1.13 -9.19
CA GLU A 20 11.32 0.09 -9.49
C GLU A 20 9.91 -0.25 -10.02
N THR A 21 9.81 -1.22 -10.91
CA THR A 21 8.52 -1.68 -11.45
C THR A 21 7.60 -2.20 -10.34
N ILE A 22 8.14 -2.99 -9.42
CA ILE A 22 7.39 -3.50 -8.26
C ILE A 22 6.98 -2.37 -7.33
N ASP A 23 7.88 -1.41 -7.08
CA ASP A 23 7.60 -0.26 -6.23
C ASP A 23 6.52 0.65 -6.82
N MET A 24 6.53 0.85 -8.14
CA MET A 24 5.46 1.55 -8.87
C MET A 24 4.12 0.83 -8.73
N ALA A 25 4.08 -0.49 -8.95
CA ALA A 25 2.86 -1.29 -8.78
C ALA A 25 2.32 -1.21 -7.33
N ARG A 26 3.22 -1.29 -6.34
CA ARG A 26 2.90 -1.13 -4.92
C ARG A 26 2.28 0.24 -4.65
N ARG A 27 2.90 1.32 -5.15
CA ARG A 27 2.36 2.67 -5.01
C ARG A 27 0.96 2.79 -5.60
N GLY A 28 0.74 2.25 -6.81
CA GLY A 28 -0.57 2.26 -7.46
C GLY A 28 -1.65 1.60 -6.61
N VAL A 29 -1.37 0.43 -6.04
CA VAL A 29 -2.33 -0.27 -5.16
C VAL A 29 -2.63 0.54 -3.90
N HIS A 30 -1.63 1.14 -3.26
CA HIS A 30 -1.84 1.98 -2.07
C HIS A 30 -2.63 3.25 -2.39
N ASN A 31 -2.44 3.85 -3.57
CA ASN A 31 -3.18 5.03 -4.00
C ASN A 31 -4.67 4.70 -4.20
N ASN A 32 -4.98 3.65 -4.98
CA ASN A 32 -6.37 3.23 -5.22
C ASN A 32 -7.07 2.84 -3.91
N ALA A 33 -6.35 2.19 -3.00
CA ALA A 33 -6.89 1.83 -1.69
C ALA A 33 -7.11 3.05 -0.79
N ALA A 34 -6.28 4.10 -0.90
CA ALA A 34 -6.47 5.35 -0.18
C ALA A 34 -7.73 6.08 -0.65
N GLU A 35 -7.98 6.15 -1.96
CA GLU A 35 -9.22 6.70 -2.52
C GLU A 35 -10.45 5.95 -2.00
N MET A 36 -10.43 4.62 -2.07
CA MET A 36 -11.50 3.80 -1.53
C MET A 36 -11.68 4.01 -0.01
N LEU A 37 -10.60 4.21 0.75
CA LEU A 37 -10.69 4.45 2.18
C LEU A 37 -11.33 5.82 2.48
N LEU A 38 -10.98 6.86 1.72
CA LEU A 38 -11.63 8.18 1.81
C LEU A 38 -13.14 8.07 1.58
N GLU A 39 -13.56 7.40 0.50
CA GLU A 39 -14.97 7.21 0.19
C GLU A 39 -15.74 6.48 1.32
N ARG A 40 -15.09 5.54 2.01
CA ARG A 40 -15.74 4.76 3.07
C ARG A 40 -15.80 5.49 4.41
N LEU A 41 -14.88 6.41 4.63
CA LEU A 41 -14.79 7.26 5.82
C LEU A 41 -15.60 8.55 5.70
N ASP A 42 -16.04 8.91 4.49
CA ASP A 42 -16.88 10.07 4.26
C ASP A 42 -18.11 10.09 5.20
N GLY A 43 -18.36 11.25 5.78
CA GLY A 43 -19.38 11.46 6.81
C GLY A 43 -19.13 10.81 8.17
N LYS A 44 -18.00 10.12 8.39
CA LYS A 44 -17.64 9.47 9.66
C LYS A 44 -16.36 10.05 10.27
N VAL A 45 -15.33 10.24 9.45
CA VAL A 45 -14.01 10.73 9.86
C VAL A 45 -13.47 11.63 8.76
N GLU A 46 -13.13 12.86 9.12
CA GLU A 46 -12.41 13.77 8.23
C GLU A 46 -10.94 13.33 8.13
N THR A 47 -10.45 13.11 6.92
CA THR A 47 -9.07 12.71 6.64
C THR A 47 -8.67 13.13 5.22
N ASP A 48 -7.38 13.30 5.00
CA ASP A 48 -6.80 13.54 3.67
C ASP A 48 -6.26 12.24 3.04
N PHE A 49 -5.93 12.32 1.75
CA PHE A 49 -5.41 11.20 0.95
C PHE A 49 -4.11 10.62 1.51
N ASP A 50 -3.17 11.46 1.94
CA ASP A 50 -1.88 11.02 2.46
C ASP A 50 -2.05 10.23 3.76
N THR A 51 -2.96 10.68 4.61
CA THR A 51 -3.34 10.04 5.86
C THR A 51 -4.07 8.73 5.58
N ALA A 52 -5.05 8.71 4.67
CA ALA A 52 -5.74 7.50 4.25
C ALA A 52 -4.75 6.44 3.70
N ARG A 53 -3.77 6.87 2.90
CA ARG A 53 -2.71 6.01 2.36
C ARG A 53 -1.81 5.43 3.46
N ARG A 54 -1.46 6.22 4.47
CA ARG A 54 -0.71 5.76 5.65
C ARG A 54 -1.53 4.78 6.49
N LEU A 55 -2.82 5.06 6.70
CA LEU A 55 -3.74 4.16 7.40
C LEU A 55 -3.87 2.82 6.68
N PHE A 56 -4.04 2.81 5.36
CA PHE A 56 -4.06 1.57 4.58
C PHE A 56 -2.75 0.78 4.72
N THR A 57 -1.61 1.47 4.74
CA THR A 57 -0.31 0.84 4.98
C THR A 57 -0.24 0.19 6.37
N LEU A 58 -0.75 0.87 7.40
CA LEU A 58 -0.81 0.33 8.76
C LEU A 58 -1.75 -0.89 8.84
N ILE A 59 -2.94 -0.82 8.24
CA ILE A 59 -3.88 -1.95 8.12
C ILE A 59 -3.17 -3.15 7.47
N CYS A 60 -2.41 -2.92 6.39
CA CYS A 60 -1.64 -3.97 5.75
C CYS A 60 -0.63 -4.60 6.70
N VAL A 61 0.16 -3.81 7.43
CA VAL A 61 1.17 -4.35 8.34
C VAL A 61 0.54 -5.10 9.52
N LEU A 62 -0.56 -4.58 10.08
CA LEU A 62 -1.24 -5.21 11.21
C LEU A 62 -1.93 -6.53 10.82
N HIS A 63 -2.53 -6.60 9.64
CA HIS A 63 -3.17 -7.85 9.17
C HIS A 63 -2.16 -8.97 8.88
N ILE A 64 -0.94 -8.64 8.45
CA ILE A 64 0.12 -9.65 8.21
C ILE A 64 0.70 -10.20 9.53
N ARG A 65 0.68 -9.41 10.60
CA ARG A 65 1.29 -9.75 11.90
C ARG A 65 0.28 -10.18 12.96
N GLY A 66 -1.00 -10.21 12.61
CA GLY A 66 -2.13 -10.61 13.47
C GLY A 66 -2.50 -12.07 13.34
#